data_AF-A0AAE3YCN8-F1
#
_entry.id   AF-A0AAE3YCN8-F1
#
_cell.length_a   1.000
_cell.length_b   1.000
_cell.length_c   1.000
_cell.angle_alpha   90.00
_cell.angle_beta   90.00
_cell.angle_gamma   90.00
#
_symmetry.space_group_name_H-M   'P 1'
#
loop_
_entity.id
_entity.type
_entity.pdbx_description
1 polymer ?
#
loop_
_entity_poly.entity_id
_entity_poly.type
_entity_poly.pdbx_seq_one_letter_code
_entity_poly.pdbx_strand_id
1 'polypeptide(L)'
;MSIFKILTTAGLVGIYSQAIAGSFDAAAYQKYFDSNTVIVHQKNQIIMDTIKPEQTIIDLAGYQVPVLKDGLYDRFRSNPPLSVIEKERPDIDLSWFKTIQKEKKDVGFATYSPNFYYSNSSITAIYTADMKILKKLIPEEVRDIVKPISITPGRGLIAITAYAYHYCDNDSYNELSISIVTTKPNAGNWGVFSLLGEIKNKNLWGYVLKLPVDTELARVRGLVGYNLPKWLIPIDYSGKGDFMNFTFYDESGKLDFEIGGKKLDIETIDPEIVRSNFINRDKNGKLTHGYTDVRALKKATSKKKEDVKLNLTDGPLSKFIKSLGLGKLMRYDYQPEFQAALYTPEPTGNTKE
;
A
#
# COMPACT_ATOMS: atom_id res chain seq x y z
N MET A 1 -2.91 -38.77 9.37
CA MET A 1 -3.55 -38.12 8.20
C MET A 1 -2.98 -36.71 8.10
N SER A 2 -2.14 -36.45 7.09
CA SER A 2 -1.17 -35.33 7.09
C SER A 2 -1.82 -33.94 7.15
N ILE A 3 -1.30 -33.08 8.03
CA ILE A 3 -1.61 -31.65 8.24
C ILE A 3 -1.60 -30.84 6.92
N PHE A 4 -0.95 -31.35 5.87
CA PHE A 4 -0.97 -30.76 4.52
C PHE A 4 -2.35 -30.76 3.83
N LYS A 5 -3.29 -31.62 4.23
CA LYS A 5 -4.64 -31.69 3.61
C LYS A 5 -5.69 -30.76 4.23
N ILE A 6 -5.43 -30.15 5.38
CA ILE A 6 -6.38 -29.20 6.00
C ILE A 6 -6.29 -27.81 5.34
N LEU A 7 -5.14 -27.46 4.75
CA LEU A 7 -4.96 -26.23 3.98
C LEU A 7 -5.68 -26.21 2.62
N THR A 8 -6.15 -27.36 2.14
CA THR A 8 -6.89 -27.50 0.88
C THR A 8 -8.40 -27.27 1.01
N THR A 9 -8.95 -27.21 2.23
CA THR A 9 -10.41 -27.25 2.45
C THR A 9 -11.04 -25.89 2.82
N ALA A 10 -10.23 -24.83 2.99
CA ALA A 10 -10.75 -23.46 2.94
C ALA A 10 -10.93 -23.04 1.47
N GLY A 11 -11.91 -23.66 0.81
CA GLY A 11 -12.45 -23.28 -0.50
C GLY A 11 -13.18 -21.93 -0.42
N LEU A 12 -13.47 -21.27 -1.54
CA LEU A 12 -13.79 -21.82 -2.87
C LEU A 12 -13.29 -20.91 -4.01
N VAL A 13 -13.12 -21.32 -5.28
CA VAL A 13 -12.97 -22.62 -5.99
C VAL A 13 -12.52 -22.31 -7.44
N GLY A 14 -11.79 -23.24 -8.09
CA GLY A 14 -11.71 -23.32 -9.56
C GLY A 14 -10.49 -24.10 -10.07
N ILE A 15 -10.67 -25.38 -10.44
CA ILE A 15 -9.63 -26.36 -10.82
C ILE A 15 -9.88 -26.89 -12.26
N TYR A 16 -8.79 -27.31 -12.94
CA TYR A 16 -8.63 -28.10 -14.20
C TYR A 16 -8.44 -27.26 -15.49
N SER A 17 -7.58 -27.57 -16.48
CA SER A 17 -6.77 -28.75 -16.87
C SER A 17 -5.51 -28.36 -17.71
N GLN A 18 -4.89 -29.34 -18.39
CA GLN A 18 -3.49 -29.54 -18.79
C GLN A 18 -2.89 -28.78 -20.02
N ALA A 19 -1.54 -28.74 -20.04
CA ALA A 19 -0.59 -28.73 -21.19
C ALA A 19 -0.62 -27.48 -22.11
N ILE A 20 0.42 -26.98 -22.79
CA ILE A 20 1.65 -27.52 -23.39
C ILE A 20 2.77 -26.45 -23.32
N ALA A 21 4.02 -26.89 -23.40
CA ALA A 21 5.23 -26.09 -23.53
C ALA A 21 5.21 -25.05 -24.68
N GLY A 22 5.79 -23.88 -24.43
CA GLY A 22 6.07 -22.88 -25.46
C GLY A 22 7.09 -21.88 -24.93
N SER A 23 8.32 -21.99 -25.41
CA SER A 23 9.39 -21.00 -25.28
C SER A 23 8.92 -19.63 -25.78
N PHE A 24 9.04 -18.58 -24.97
CA PHE A 24 8.90 -17.21 -25.46
C PHE A 24 10.04 -16.31 -25.01
N ASP A 25 10.52 -15.61 -26.03
CA ASP A 25 11.79 -14.92 -26.20
C ASP A 25 11.81 -13.59 -25.43
N ALA A 26 12.91 -13.32 -24.71
CA ALA A 26 13.07 -12.20 -23.79
C ALA A 26 13.54 -10.89 -24.47
N ALA A 27 13.53 -10.82 -25.80
CA ALA A 27 14.29 -9.80 -26.55
C ALA A 27 13.50 -8.60 -27.09
N ALA A 28 12.18 -8.48 -26.85
CA ALA A 28 11.36 -7.50 -27.57
C ALA A 28 10.97 -6.19 -26.84
N TYR A 29 11.38 -5.97 -25.58
CA TYR A 29 10.89 -4.82 -24.78
C TYR A 29 11.95 -3.77 -24.41
N GLN A 30 12.99 -3.61 -25.24
CA GLN A 30 14.09 -2.65 -25.00
C GLN A 30 14.03 -1.38 -25.86
N LYS A 31 12.85 -0.92 -26.28
CA LYS A 31 12.77 0.28 -27.13
C LYS A 31 11.57 1.13 -26.76
N TYR A 32 11.83 2.18 -25.97
CA TYR A 32 11.18 3.49 -25.94
C TYR A 32 11.37 4.06 -24.55
N PHE A 33 12.47 4.79 -24.30
CA PHE A 33 12.49 5.93 -23.37
C PHE A 33 13.70 6.79 -23.75
N ASP A 34 13.41 7.91 -24.40
CA ASP A 34 14.40 8.95 -24.69
C ASP A 34 14.86 9.59 -23.38
N SER A 35 16.18 9.59 -23.22
CA SER A 35 16.94 10.28 -22.19
C SER A 35 16.82 11.79 -22.36
N ASN A 36 16.45 12.51 -21.29
CA ASN A 36 17.05 13.79 -20.88
C ASN A 36 16.35 14.37 -19.64
N THR A 37 16.82 14.02 -18.45
CA THR A 37 16.86 14.97 -17.32
C THR A 37 17.93 14.51 -16.34
N VAL A 38 19.05 15.24 -16.29
CA VAL A 38 20.06 15.08 -15.24
C VAL A 38 19.63 15.96 -14.08
N ILE A 39 19.22 15.37 -12.96
CA ILE A 39 18.96 16.09 -11.71
C ILE A 39 20.18 15.96 -10.81
N VAL A 40 20.87 17.08 -10.57
CA VAL A 40 21.94 17.21 -9.57
C VAL A 40 21.30 17.53 -8.22
N HIS A 41 21.56 16.69 -7.23
CA HIS A 41 21.02 16.80 -5.87
C HIS A 41 21.73 17.86 -5.03
N GLN A 42 21.01 18.89 -4.58
CA GLN A 42 21.37 19.66 -3.38
C GLN A 42 20.14 19.93 -2.50
N LYS A 43 20.30 19.54 -1.23
CA LYS A 43 19.27 19.04 -0.31
C LYS A 43 18.26 20.07 0.24
N ASN A 44 18.17 21.30 -0.28
CA ASN A 44 17.22 22.30 0.24
C ASN A 44 16.80 23.39 -0.77
N GLN A 45 17.15 23.29 -2.06
CA GLN A 45 16.87 24.34 -3.06
C GLN A 45 16.00 23.90 -4.25
N ILE A 46 15.62 22.62 -4.34
CA ILE A 46 14.91 22.07 -5.51
C ILE A 46 13.43 22.50 -5.60
N ILE A 47 12.85 23.09 -4.55
CA ILE A 47 11.39 23.35 -4.52
C ILE A 47 10.96 24.44 -5.51
N MET A 48 11.83 25.37 -5.93
CA MET A 48 11.41 26.49 -6.79
C MET A 48 11.55 26.25 -8.30
N ASP A 49 12.48 25.41 -8.76
CA ASP A 49 12.76 25.23 -10.20
C ASP A 49 12.00 24.07 -10.86
N THR A 50 11.07 23.41 -10.16
CA THR A 50 10.33 22.24 -10.70
C THR A 50 8.83 22.25 -10.41
N ILE A 51 8.26 23.40 -10.05
CA ILE A 51 6.81 23.55 -9.91
C ILE A 51 6.21 23.49 -11.30
N LYS A 52 5.43 22.45 -11.58
CA LYS A 52 4.73 22.36 -12.87
C LYS A 52 3.69 23.49 -12.96
N PRO A 53 3.36 23.99 -14.16
CA PRO A 53 2.39 25.09 -14.32
C PRO A 53 1.03 24.84 -13.63
N GLU A 54 0.64 23.57 -13.49
CA GLU A 54 -0.56 23.12 -12.81
C GLU A 54 -0.44 23.01 -11.29
N GLN A 55 0.68 23.39 -10.68
CA GLN A 55 0.92 23.29 -9.25
C GLN A 55 0.95 24.65 -8.55
N THR A 56 0.58 24.66 -7.27
CA THR A 56 0.75 25.79 -6.36
C THR A 56 1.46 25.32 -5.09
N ILE A 57 2.19 26.22 -4.42
CA ILE A 57 2.90 25.92 -3.18
C ILE A 57 2.03 26.29 -1.98
N ILE A 58 2.01 25.42 -0.99
CA ILE A 58 1.38 25.65 0.31
C ILE A 58 2.38 25.43 1.43
N ASP A 59 2.16 26.05 2.59
CA ASP A 59 2.80 25.63 3.82
C ASP A 59 1.99 24.50 4.47
N LEU A 60 2.65 23.37 4.72
CA LEU A 60 2.07 22.24 5.43
C LEU A 60 3.05 21.77 6.51
N ALA A 61 2.74 22.07 7.77
CA ALA A 61 3.60 21.77 8.92
C ALA A 61 5.03 22.34 8.77
N GLY A 62 5.17 23.53 8.19
CA GLY A 62 6.47 24.17 7.94
C GLY A 62 7.22 23.66 6.70
N TYR A 63 6.62 22.75 5.92
CA TYR A 63 7.15 22.32 4.63
C TYR A 63 6.48 23.11 3.50
N GLN A 64 7.27 23.53 2.51
CA GLN A 64 6.76 24.07 1.25
C GLN A 64 6.38 22.91 0.34
N VAL A 65 5.08 22.69 0.16
CA VAL A 65 4.55 21.51 -0.53
C VAL A 65 3.88 21.92 -1.84
N PRO A 66 4.32 21.42 -3.00
CA PRO A 66 3.58 21.55 -4.24
C PRO A 66 2.32 20.68 -4.21
N VAL A 67 1.18 21.29 -4.52
CA VAL A 67 -0.12 20.61 -4.68
C VAL A 67 -0.73 20.98 -6.03
N LEU A 68 -1.64 20.16 -6.55
CA LEU A 68 -2.38 20.47 -7.77
C LEU A 68 -3.20 21.73 -7.54
N LYS A 69 -2.92 22.79 -8.32
CA LYS A 69 -3.67 24.04 -8.28
C LYS A 69 -5.12 23.75 -8.62
N ASP A 70 -6.04 24.27 -7.80
CA ASP A 70 -7.48 24.00 -7.92
C ASP A 70 -7.87 22.51 -7.78
N GLY A 71 -6.93 21.66 -7.34
CA GLY A 71 -7.19 20.28 -6.94
C GLY A 71 -8.02 20.18 -5.66
N LEU A 72 -8.42 18.95 -5.29
CA LEU A 72 -9.22 18.71 -4.10
C LEU A 72 -8.49 19.17 -2.84
N TYR A 73 -7.19 18.88 -2.74
CA TYR A 73 -6.44 19.28 -1.55
C TYR A 73 -6.24 20.79 -1.50
N ASP A 74 -6.01 21.43 -2.64
CA ASP A 74 -5.83 22.88 -2.71
C ASP A 74 -7.09 23.64 -2.26
N ARG A 75 -8.24 23.20 -2.76
CA ARG A 75 -9.54 23.82 -2.47
C ARG A 75 -10.05 23.52 -1.06
N PHE A 76 -9.81 22.31 -0.54
CA PHE A 76 -10.55 21.82 0.64
C PHE A 76 -9.71 21.25 1.78
N ARG A 77 -8.39 21.13 1.63
CA ARG A 77 -7.47 20.68 2.69
C ARG A 77 -7.94 19.37 3.38
N SER A 78 -8.15 18.33 2.57
CA SER A 78 -8.70 17.02 2.96
C SER A 78 -10.17 16.98 3.44
N ASN A 79 -10.96 18.03 3.21
CA ASN A 79 -12.39 18.04 3.57
C ASN A 79 -13.30 18.53 2.44
N PRO A 80 -13.23 17.95 1.23
CA PRO A 80 -14.17 18.31 0.18
C PRO A 80 -15.60 17.91 0.58
N PRO A 81 -16.60 18.79 0.36
CA PRO A 81 -18.00 18.39 0.48
C PRO A 81 -18.30 17.25 -0.50
N LEU A 82 -19.04 16.22 -0.05
CA LEU A 82 -19.38 15.08 -0.93
C LEU A 82 -20.21 15.50 -2.14
N SER A 83 -20.93 16.62 -2.10
CA SER A 83 -21.63 17.18 -3.27
C SER A 83 -20.68 17.64 -4.37
N VAL A 84 -19.47 18.09 -4.01
CA VAL A 84 -18.43 18.43 -4.99
C VAL A 84 -17.94 17.17 -5.69
N ILE A 85 -17.70 16.11 -4.90
CA ILE A 85 -17.29 14.80 -5.42
C ILE A 85 -18.35 14.23 -6.35
N GLU A 86 -19.63 14.27 -5.96
CA GLU A 86 -20.76 13.78 -6.76
C GLU A 86 -20.88 14.52 -8.09
N LYS A 87 -20.60 15.84 -8.10
CA LYS A 87 -20.62 16.66 -9.32
C LYS A 87 -19.44 16.37 -10.24
N GLU A 88 -18.23 16.25 -9.70
CA GLU A 88 -17.00 16.09 -10.48
C GLU A 88 -16.78 14.63 -10.92
N ARG A 89 -17.29 13.66 -10.16
CA ARG A 89 -17.17 12.21 -10.39
C ARG A 89 -18.51 11.50 -10.09
N PRO A 90 -19.55 11.71 -10.92
CA PRO A 90 -20.87 11.10 -10.73
C PRO A 90 -20.88 9.57 -10.86
N ASP A 91 -19.81 8.99 -11.40
CA ASP A 91 -19.60 7.55 -11.51
C ASP A 91 -19.21 6.86 -10.19
N ILE A 92 -18.79 7.63 -9.17
CA ILE A 92 -18.34 7.10 -7.89
C ILE A 92 -19.55 6.91 -6.95
N ASP A 93 -19.69 5.70 -6.42
CA ASP A 93 -20.65 5.41 -5.35
C ASP A 93 -20.21 6.06 -4.02
N LEU A 94 -20.92 7.11 -3.61
CA LEU A 94 -20.66 7.83 -2.36
C LEU A 94 -21.46 7.31 -1.16
N SER A 95 -22.27 6.26 -1.31
CA SER A 95 -23.16 5.77 -0.25
C SER A 95 -22.42 5.44 1.04
N TRP A 96 -21.26 4.78 0.94
CA TRP A 96 -20.44 4.44 2.10
C TRP A 96 -19.80 5.67 2.76
N PHE A 97 -19.28 6.62 1.98
CA PHE A 97 -18.69 7.84 2.55
C PHE A 97 -19.72 8.73 3.25
N LYS A 98 -20.97 8.73 2.78
CA LYS A 98 -22.09 9.45 3.42
C LYS A 98 -22.40 8.92 4.83
N THR A 99 -21.98 7.71 5.19
CA THR A 99 -22.16 7.16 6.55
C THR A 99 -21.01 7.50 7.51
N ILE A 100 -19.92 8.09 7.01
CA ILE A 100 -18.72 8.36 7.80
C ILE A 100 -18.60 9.85 8.06
N GLN A 101 -18.57 10.22 9.34
CA GLN A 101 -18.31 11.59 9.75
C GLN A 101 -16.81 11.88 9.76
N LYS A 102 -16.42 13.00 9.14
CA LYS A 102 -15.07 13.53 9.28
C LYS A 102 -14.94 14.36 10.55
N GLU A 103 -13.84 14.17 11.25
CA GLU A 103 -13.44 14.94 12.42
C GLU A 103 -12.22 15.78 12.09
N LYS A 104 -12.25 17.05 12.51
CA LYS A 104 -11.06 17.90 12.46
C LYS A 104 -10.06 17.39 13.51
N LYS A 105 -8.82 17.16 13.09
CA LYS A 105 -7.71 16.69 13.94
C LYS A 105 -6.53 17.65 13.82
N ASP A 106 -5.74 17.72 14.88
CA ASP A 106 -4.42 18.33 14.87
C ASP A 106 -3.37 17.22 15.01
N VAL A 107 -2.58 17.02 13.96
CA VAL A 107 -1.55 15.98 13.88
C VAL A 107 -0.17 16.61 13.62
N GLY A 108 0.03 17.84 14.11
CA GLY A 108 1.16 18.70 13.72
C GLY A 108 0.80 19.68 12.59
N PHE A 109 -0.39 19.52 12.02
CA PHE A 109 -1.11 20.48 11.19
C PHE A 109 -2.61 20.17 11.28
N ALA A 110 -3.44 21.18 11.02
CA ALA A 110 -4.90 20.98 10.97
C ALA A 110 -5.30 20.15 9.75
N THR A 111 -6.02 19.05 9.98
CA THR A 111 -6.50 18.13 8.92
C THR A 111 -7.87 17.57 9.29
N TYR A 112 -8.46 16.76 8.40
CA TYR A 112 -9.68 16.02 8.65
C TYR A 112 -9.44 14.52 8.53
N SER A 113 -10.03 13.76 9.46
CA SER A 113 -9.96 12.31 9.52
C SER A 113 -11.36 11.69 9.48
N PRO A 114 -11.58 10.60 8.75
CA PRO A 114 -10.61 9.91 7.91
C PRO A 114 -10.32 10.66 6.60
N ASN A 115 -9.18 10.32 6.00
CA ASN A 115 -8.87 10.65 4.61
C ASN A 115 -9.60 9.67 3.69
N PHE A 116 -10.41 10.18 2.78
CA PHE A 116 -11.15 9.39 1.81
C PHE A 116 -10.37 9.18 0.52
N TYR A 117 -10.43 7.94 0.06
CA TYR A 117 -9.89 7.45 -1.19
C TYR A 117 -11.05 6.90 -2.01
N TYR A 118 -11.52 7.67 -2.99
CA TYR A 118 -12.79 7.45 -3.66
C TYR A 118 -12.72 6.43 -4.80
N SER A 119 -11.59 6.36 -5.52
CA SER A 119 -11.36 5.38 -6.58
C SER A 119 -9.87 5.10 -6.72
N ASN A 120 -9.51 3.82 -6.62
CA ASN A 120 -8.13 3.39 -6.48
C ASN A 120 -7.93 2.00 -7.07
N SER A 121 -6.70 1.69 -7.47
CA SER A 121 -6.30 0.36 -7.91
C SER A 121 -5.09 -0.13 -7.13
N SER A 122 -4.98 -1.44 -6.94
CA SER A 122 -3.77 -2.04 -6.37
C SER A 122 -3.53 -3.47 -6.85
N ILE A 123 -2.27 -3.87 -6.73
CA ILE A 123 -1.85 -5.26 -6.73
C ILE A 123 -1.13 -5.56 -5.43
N THR A 124 -1.43 -6.71 -4.81
CA THR A 124 -0.71 -7.18 -3.61
C THR A 124 -0.13 -8.57 -3.84
N ALA A 125 1.18 -8.72 -3.67
CA ALA A 125 1.84 -10.01 -3.68
C ALA A 125 2.31 -10.37 -2.25
N ILE A 126 1.79 -11.48 -1.73
CA ILE A 126 2.11 -11.97 -0.39
C ILE A 126 3.07 -13.15 -0.52
N TYR A 127 4.31 -12.98 -0.05
CA TYR A 127 5.34 -14.00 -0.06
C TYR A 127 5.65 -14.50 1.35
N THR A 128 6.13 -15.73 1.45
CA THR A 128 6.90 -16.12 2.64
C THR A 128 8.24 -15.40 2.67
N ALA A 129 8.74 -15.05 3.86
CA ALA A 129 10.04 -14.38 4.06
C ALA A 129 10.77 -14.95 5.29
N ASP A 130 12.08 -14.68 5.40
CA ASP A 130 12.92 -15.20 6.51
C ASP A 130 12.49 -14.62 7.85
N MET A 131 12.04 -15.47 8.77
CA MET A 131 11.52 -15.04 10.08
C MET A 131 12.56 -14.32 10.94
N LYS A 132 13.85 -14.71 10.87
CA LYS A 132 14.91 -14.03 11.64
C LYS A 132 15.08 -12.61 11.14
N ILE A 133 15.01 -12.40 9.84
CA ILE A 133 15.09 -11.07 9.21
C ILE A 133 13.86 -10.24 9.56
N LEU A 134 12.65 -10.79 9.41
CA LEU A 134 11.40 -10.10 9.77
C LEU A 134 11.41 -9.63 11.23
N LYS A 135 11.81 -10.48 12.18
CA LYS A 135 11.91 -10.10 13.59
C LYS A 135 12.87 -8.93 13.79
N LYS A 136 14.06 -8.97 13.19
CA LYS A 136 15.07 -7.91 13.30
C LYS A 136 14.59 -6.56 12.77
N LEU A 137 13.72 -6.56 11.76
CA LEU A 137 13.20 -5.34 11.14
C LEU A 137 12.09 -4.65 11.96
N ILE A 138 11.41 -5.37 12.85
CA ILE A 138 10.45 -4.77 13.79
C ILE A 138 11.23 -4.24 15.00
N PRO A 139 11.08 -2.94 15.37
CA PRO A 139 11.68 -2.40 16.58
C PRO A 139 11.27 -3.17 17.82
N GLU A 140 12.14 -3.23 18.82
CA GLU A 140 11.93 -4.04 20.02
C GLU A 140 10.62 -3.70 20.72
N GLU A 141 10.33 -2.43 20.91
CA GLU A 141 9.13 -1.96 21.63
C GLU A 141 7.83 -2.33 20.89
N VAL A 142 7.87 -2.30 19.56
CA VAL A 142 6.74 -2.75 18.72
C VAL A 142 6.64 -4.27 18.78
N ARG A 143 7.79 -4.96 18.70
CA ARG A 143 7.87 -6.42 18.71
C ARG A 143 7.35 -7.00 20.03
N ASP A 144 7.40 -6.26 21.13
CA ASP A 144 6.88 -6.73 22.41
C ASP A 144 5.38 -7.00 22.37
N ILE A 145 4.63 -6.14 21.65
CA ILE A 145 3.18 -6.25 21.56
C ILE A 145 2.69 -6.91 20.26
N VAL A 146 3.42 -6.82 19.14
CA VAL A 146 3.06 -7.49 17.88
C VAL A 146 4.14 -8.47 17.42
N LYS A 147 3.73 -9.63 16.91
CA LYS A 147 4.68 -10.65 16.43
C LYS A 147 4.43 -10.93 14.94
N PRO A 148 5.48 -11.13 14.11
CA PRO A 148 5.29 -11.64 12.76
C PRO A 148 4.55 -12.99 12.78
N ILE A 149 3.54 -13.14 11.94
CA ILE A 149 2.82 -14.41 11.83
C ILE A 149 3.72 -15.47 11.19
N SER A 150 3.83 -16.63 11.82
CA SER A 150 4.58 -17.78 11.27
C SER A 150 3.65 -18.69 10.46
N ILE A 151 4.05 -19.02 9.23
CA ILE A 151 3.28 -19.95 8.38
C ILE A 151 3.90 -21.35 8.40
N THR A 152 5.22 -21.43 8.41
CA THR A 152 6.01 -22.65 8.64
C THR A 152 7.21 -22.32 9.53
N PRO A 153 7.89 -23.31 10.13
CA PRO A 153 9.08 -23.05 10.94
C PRO A 153 10.11 -22.20 10.20
N GLY A 154 10.49 -21.06 10.78
CA GLY A 154 11.47 -20.14 10.21
C GLY A 154 10.95 -19.21 9.11
N ARG A 155 9.66 -19.25 8.74
CA ARG A 155 9.09 -18.42 7.67
C ARG A 155 7.88 -17.61 8.14
N GLY A 156 7.94 -16.29 7.94
CA GLY A 156 6.81 -15.38 8.12
C GLY A 156 6.24 -14.89 6.80
N LEU A 157 5.39 -13.87 6.85
CA LEU A 157 4.75 -13.29 5.67
C LEU A 157 5.17 -11.83 5.46
N ILE A 158 5.41 -11.50 4.20
CA ILE A 158 5.57 -10.13 3.73
C ILE A 158 4.52 -9.85 2.65
N ALA A 159 3.85 -8.71 2.72
CA ALA A 159 2.99 -8.19 1.68
C ALA A 159 3.72 -7.04 0.96
N ILE A 160 3.82 -7.15 -0.37
CA ILE A 160 4.29 -6.08 -1.25
C ILE A 160 3.06 -5.60 -2.03
N THR A 161 2.61 -4.39 -1.74
CA THR A 161 1.44 -3.79 -2.38
C THR A 161 1.83 -2.55 -3.14
N ALA A 162 1.45 -2.47 -4.41
CA ALA A 162 1.57 -1.26 -5.20
C ALA A 162 0.17 -0.67 -5.40
N TYR A 163 0.03 0.63 -5.10
CA TYR A 163 -1.21 1.38 -5.16
C TYR A 163 -1.11 2.48 -6.22
N ALA A 164 -2.21 2.65 -6.96
CA ALA A 164 -2.50 3.85 -7.73
C ALA A 164 -3.78 4.48 -7.16
N TYR A 165 -3.65 5.65 -6.53
CA TYR A 165 -4.78 6.42 -6.02
C TYR A 165 -5.22 7.39 -7.10
N HIS A 166 -6.35 7.09 -7.75
CA HIS A 166 -6.82 7.87 -8.91
C HIS A 166 -7.60 9.11 -8.51
N TYR A 167 -8.33 9.01 -7.39
CA TYR A 167 -9.15 10.12 -6.89
C TYR A 167 -9.32 10.03 -5.37
N CYS A 168 -8.69 10.94 -4.64
CA CYS A 168 -8.76 11.00 -3.19
C CYS A 168 -8.65 12.44 -2.69
N ASP A 169 -8.89 12.65 -1.40
CA ASP A 169 -8.79 13.96 -0.74
C ASP A 169 -7.46 14.71 -0.93
N ASN A 170 -6.39 14.00 -1.30
CA ASN A 170 -5.03 14.54 -1.49
C ASN A 170 -4.60 14.56 -2.95
N ASP A 171 -5.57 14.54 -3.86
CA ASP A 171 -5.33 14.36 -5.29
C ASP A 171 -4.68 13.01 -5.62
N SER A 172 -4.37 12.75 -6.89
CA SER A 172 -3.86 11.46 -7.33
C SER A 172 -2.38 11.29 -7.02
N TYR A 173 -1.99 10.06 -6.67
CA TYR A 173 -0.60 9.69 -6.42
C TYR A 173 -0.43 8.16 -6.40
N ASN A 174 0.80 7.67 -6.55
CA ASN A 174 1.14 6.26 -6.43
C ASN A 174 1.93 5.98 -5.14
N GLU A 175 1.84 4.74 -4.66
CA GLU A 175 2.47 4.33 -3.41
C GLU A 175 2.91 2.86 -3.47
N LEU A 176 4.06 2.57 -2.88
CA LEU A 176 4.45 1.20 -2.53
C LEU A 176 4.28 1.00 -1.04
N SER A 177 3.76 -0.15 -0.63
CA SER A 177 3.83 -0.63 0.75
C SER A 177 4.56 -1.97 0.78
N ILE A 178 5.60 -2.07 1.62
CA ILE A 178 6.18 -3.35 2.01
C ILE A 178 5.92 -3.52 3.50
N SER A 179 5.16 -4.54 3.88
CA SER A 179 4.71 -4.74 5.25
C SER A 179 4.86 -6.19 5.71
N ILE A 180 5.19 -6.36 6.98
CA ILE A 180 5.17 -7.65 7.67
C ILE A 180 3.74 -7.91 8.12
N VAL A 181 3.19 -9.09 7.81
CA VAL A 181 1.91 -9.50 8.39
C VAL A 181 2.14 -9.94 9.83
N THR A 182 1.44 -9.31 10.77
CA THR A 182 1.64 -9.51 12.22
C THR A 182 0.36 -9.97 12.88
N THR A 183 0.47 -10.41 14.13
CA THR A 183 -0.70 -10.60 14.99
C THR A 183 -1.32 -9.26 15.39
N LYS A 184 -2.58 -9.27 15.82
CA LYS A 184 -3.13 -8.24 16.72
C LYS A 184 -2.19 -7.98 17.93
N PRO A 185 -2.06 -6.73 18.40
CA PRO A 185 -1.35 -6.39 19.61
C PRO A 185 -1.78 -7.24 20.81
N ASN A 186 -0.80 -7.72 21.58
CA ASN A 186 -0.97 -8.53 22.78
C ASN A 186 -1.68 -9.88 22.56
N ALA A 187 -1.95 -10.27 21.31
CA ALA A 187 -2.53 -11.57 21.01
C ALA A 187 -1.46 -12.67 20.98
N GLY A 188 -1.86 -13.89 21.35
CA GLY A 188 -1.03 -15.07 21.16
C GLY A 188 -0.71 -15.32 19.69
N ASN A 189 0.54 -15.68 19.38
CA ASN A 189 0.95 -16.05 18.03
C ASN A 189 0.82 -17.56 17.84
N TRP A 190 -0.34 -17.99 17.33
CA TRP A 190 -0.63 -19.38 16.99
C TRP A 190 -0.33 -19.68 15.50
N GLY A 191 0.52 -18.86 14.87
CA GLY A 191 0.87 -18.97 13.46
C GLY A 191 -0.35 -18.75 12.55
N VAL A 192 -0.62 -19.72 11.66
CA VAL A 192 -1.69 -19.65 10.66
C VAL A 192 -3.08 -19.44 11.28
N PHE A 193 -3.32 -19.91 12.52
CA PHE A 193 -4.62 -19.75 13.17
C PHE A 193 -4.92 -18.29 13.53
N SER A 194 -3.90 -17.53 13.93
CA SER A 194 -4.04 -16.08 14.16
C SER A 194 -4.47 -15.37 12.87
N LEU A 195 -3.85 -15.72 11.73
CA LEU A 195 -4.22 -15.17 10.41
C LEU A 195 -5.65 -15.52 9.99
N LEU A 196 -6.08 -16.78 10.21
CA LEU A 196 -7.44 -17.20 9.85
C LEU A 196 -8.50 -16.45 10.66
N GLY A 197 -8.24 -16.22 11.95
CA GLY A 197 -9.12 -15.40 12.79
C GLY A 197 -9.21 -13.96 12.29
N GLU A 198 -8.08 -13.34 11.95
CA GLU A 198 -8.02 -11.97 11.42
C GLU A 198 -8.74 -11.83 10.08
N ILE A 199 -8.57 -12.79 9.15
CA ILE A 199 -9.29 -12.83 7.88
C ILE A 199 -10.80 -12.99 8.12
N LYS A 200 -11.19 -13.93 8.98
CA LYS A 200 -12.62 -14.17 9.32
C LYS A 200 -13.26 -12.93 9.93
N ASN A 201 -12.52 -12.22 10.78
CA ASN A 201 -12.98 -11.01 11.44
C ASN A 201 -12.83 -9.75 10.57
N LYS A 202 -12.34 -9.88 9.33
CA LYS A 202 -12.09 -8.77 8.40
C LYS A 202 -11.19 -7.68 9.01
N ASN A 203 -10.23 -8.09 9.83
CA ASN A 203 -9.44 -7.20 10.67
C ASN A 203 -7.97 -7.64 10.67
N LEU A 204 -7.22 -7.16 9.69
CA LEU A 204 -5.84 -7.56 9.39
C LEU A 204 -4.84 -6.66 10.13
N TRP A 205 -3.71 -7.22 10.53
CA TRP A 205 -2.63 -6.49 11.19
C TRP A 205 -1.31 -6.58 10.43
N GLY A 206 -0.61 -5.46 10.35
CA GLY A 206 0.72 -5.42 9.76
C GLY A 206 1.64 -4.36 10.35
N TYR A 207 2.93 -4.54 10.13
CA TYR A 207 3.96 -3.55 10.43
C TYR A 207 4.58 -3.06 9.11
N VAL A 208 4.46 -1.77 8.84
CA VAL A 208 4.90 -1.15 7.58
C VAL A 208 6.40 -0.88 7.64
N LEU A 209 7.17 -1.50 6.74
CA LEU A 209 8.62 -1.37 6.67
C LEU A 209 9.06 -0.24 5.73
N LYS A 210 8.39 -0.14 4.59
CA LYS A 210 8.72 0.78 3.49
C LYS A 210 7.42 1.30 2.90
N LEU A 211 7.33 2.62 2.73
CA LEU A 211 6.11 3.26 2.24
C LEU A 211 6.40 4.46 1.31
N PRO A 212 7.22 4.32 0.24
CA PRO A 212 7.50 5.46 -0.62
C PRO A 212 6.29 5.86 -1.46
N VAL A 213 6.27 7.14 -1.82
CA VAL A 213 5.22 7.81 -2.61
C VAL A 213 5.84 8.72 -3.66
N ASP A 214 5.05 9.14 -4.65
CA ASP A 214 5.49 10.00 -5.76
C ASP A 214 5.03 11.47 -5.65
N THR A 215 4.33 11.84 -4.58
CA THR A 215 3.96 13.24 -4.30
C THR A 215 4.45 13.72 -2.95
N GLU A 216 4.87 14.98 -2.91
CA GLU A 216 5.35 15.62 -1.68
C GLU A 216 4.23 15.78 -0.66
N LEU A 217 3.00 16.02 -1.13
CA LEU A 217 1.81 16.06 -0.28
C LEU A 217 1.58 14.74 0.46
N ALA A 218 1.64 13.61 -0.24
CA ALA A 218 1.50 12.30 0.39
C ALA A 218 2.65 12.03 1.37
N ARG A 219 3.88 12.46 1.04
CA ARG A 219 5.06 12.30 1.89
C ARG A 219 4.93 13.06 3.20
N VAL A 220 4.68 14.37 3.14
CA VAL A 220 4.61 15.25 4.31
C VAL A 220 3.45 14.85 5.22
N ARG A 221 2.26 14.59 4.65
CA ARG A 221 1.11 14.12 5.44
C ARG A 221 1.40 12.79 6.12
N GLY A 222 1.98 11.83 5.40
CA GLY A 222 2.33 10.52 5.96
C GLY A 222 3.36 10.60 7.08
N LEU A 223 4.40 11.39 6.89
CA LEU A 223 5.49 11.56 7.85
C LEU A 223 5.03 12.29 9.11
N VAL A 224 4.42 13.47 8.96
CA VAL A 224 4.06 14.34 10.08
C VAL A 224 2.76 13.89 10.74
N GLY A 225 1.73 13.60 9.93
CA GLY A 225 0.38 13.37 10.43
C GLY A 225 0.05 11.92 10.79
N TYR A 226 0.73 10.95 10.17
CA TYR A 226 0.41 9.53 10.31
C TYR A 226 1.57 8.67 10.87
N ASN A 227 2.72 9.28 11.17
CA ASN A 227 3.92 8.58 11.66
C ASN A 227 4.31 7.38 10.78
N LEU A 228 4.16 7.53 9.46
CA LEU A 228 4.49 6.51 8.47
C LEU A 228 5.88 6.77 7.87
N PRO A 229 6.64 5.72 7.52
CA PRO A 229 7.98 5.86 6.96
C PRO A 229 7.93 6.22 5.47
N LYS A 230 7.30 7.34 5.14
CA LYS A 230 7.13 7.82 3.76
C LYS A 230 8.31 8.68 3.31
N TRP A 231 8.81 8.41 2.11
CA TRP A 231 9.78 9.25 1.40
C TRP A 231 9.41 9.34 -0.08
N LEU A 232 9.98 10.33 -0.77
CA LEU A 232 9.66 10.63 -2.17
C LEU A 232 10.55 9.81 -3.10
N ILE A 233 9.94 9.08 -4.05
CA ILE A 233 10.62 8.52 -5.23
C ILE A 233 9.69 8.62 -6.44
N PRO A 234 10.23 8.63 -7.67
CA PRO A 234 9.39 8.47 -8.86
C PRO A 234 8.74 7.09 -8.88
N ILE A 235 7.47 7.04 -9.28
CA ILE A 235 6.69 5.81 -9.41
C ILE A 235 5.81 5.93 -10.66
N ASP A 236 5.97 5.00 -11.59
CA ASP A 236 5.10 4.92 -12.76
C ASP A 236 4.05 3.83 -12.57
N TYR A 237 2.85 4.09 -13.08
CA TYR A 237 1.73 3.16 -13.11
C TYR A 237 1.20 2.99 -14.55
N SER A 238 0.99 1.74 -14.96
CA SER A 238 0.34 1.42 -16.23
C SER A 238 -0.66 0.29 -16.06
N GLY A 239 -1.93 0.60 -16.28
CA GLY A 239 -3.02 -0.38 -16.36
C GLY A 239 -3.26 -0.92 -17.77
N LYS A 240 -2.32 -0.81 -18.71
CA LYS A 240 -2.50 -1.26 -20.12
C LYS A 240 -2.15 -2.75 -20.30
N GLY A 241 -2.80 -3.41 -21.27
CA GLY A 241 -2.58 -4.83 -21.58
C GLY A 241 -3.11 -5.77 -20.50
N ASP A 242 -2.52 -6.96 -20.39
CA ASP A 242 -2.98 -8.04 -19.50
C ASP A 242 -2.47 -7.91 -18.06
N PHE A 243 -1.62 -6.91 -17.78
CA PHE A 243 -1.01 -6.70 -16.47
C PHE A 243 -1.25 -5.27 -15.97
N MET A 244 -1.35 -5.14 -14.66
CA MET A 244 -1.22 -3.87 -13.96
C MET A 244 0.24 -3.76 -13.51
N ASN A 245 0.98 -2.80 -14.07
CA ASN A 245 2.42 -2.68 -13.86
C ASN A 245 2.75 -1.41 -13.09
N PHE A 246 3.72 -1.54 -12.20
CA PHE A 246 4.32 -0.45 -11.45
C PHE A 246 5.83 -0.50 -11.59
N THR A 247 6.44 0.65 -11.86
CA THR A 247 7.87 0.81 -11.97
C THR A 247 8.33 1.81 -10.91
N PHE A 248 9.27 1.37 -10.08
CA PHE A 248 9.80 2.14 -8.95
C PHE A 248 11.25 2.52 -9.22
N TYR A 249 11.57 3.78 -8.96
CA TYR A 249 12.90 4.33 -9.12
C TYR A 249 13.52 4.63 -7.75
N ASP A 250 14.84 4.79 -7.69
CA ASP A 250 15.51 5.29 -6.50
C ASP A 250 15.44 6.83 -6.41
N GLU A 251 15.96 7.41 -5.33
CA GLU A 251 15.98 8.87 -5.12
C GLU A 251 16.79 9.63 -6.19
N SER A 252 17.65 8.94 -6.95
CA SER A 252 18.39 9.52 -8.08
C SER A 252 17.62 9.45 -9.41
N GLY A 253 16.44 8.82 -9.42
CA GLY A 253 15.63 8.59 -10.62
C GLY A 253 16.07 7.38 -11.45
N LYS A 254 16.96 6.53 -10.92
CA LYS A 254 17.37 5.30 -11.60
C LYS A 254 16.38 4.17 -11.29
N LEU A 255 16.07 3.34 -12.30
CA LEU A 255 15.22 2.17 -12.13
C LEU A 255 15.71 1.31 -10.94
N ASP A 256 14.83 1.08 -9.97
CA ASP A 256 15.10 0.20 -8.84
C ASP A 256 14.41 -1.14 -9.06
N PHE A 257 13.09 -1.21 -9.16
CA PHE A 257 12.40 -2.46 -9.41
C PHE A 257 11.06 -2.28 -10.11
N GLU A 258 10.54 -3.36 -10.68
CA GLU A 258 9.21 -3.41 -11.29
C GLU A 258 8.39 -4.53 -10.66
N ILE A 259 7.09 -4.29 -10.51
CA ILE A 259 6.12 -5.31 -10.14
C ILE A 259 4.91 -5.22 -11.06
N GLY A 260 4.54 -6.37 -11.62
CA GLY A 260 3.40 -6.52 -12.52
C GLY A 260 2.47 -7.60 -12.01
N GLY A 261 1.18 -7.30 -11.87
CA GLY A 261 0.16 -8.27 -11.51
C GLY A 261 -0.76 -8.55 -12.69
N LYS A 262 -1.00 -9.81 -13.03
CA LYS A 262 -1.93 -10.20 -14.09
C LYS A 262 -3.33 -9.73 -13.74
N LYS A 263 -4.04 -9.16 -14.70
CA LYS A 263 -5.47 -8.89 -14.57
C LYS A 263 -6.21 -10.22 -14.51
N LEU A 264 -6.97 -10.42 -13.45
CA LEU A 264 -7.76 -11.62 -13.23
C LEU A 264 -9.23 -11.33 -13.51
N ASP A 265 -9.97 -12.36 -13.89
CA ASP A 265 -11.42 -12.28 -14.01
C ASP A 265 -12.02 -11.99 -12.63
N ILE A 266 -12.94 -11.01 -12.61
CA ILE A 266 -13.53 -10.49 -11.37
C ILE A 266 -14.91 -11.11 -11.21
N GLU A 267 -15.09 -11.86 -10.14
CA GLU A 267 -16.42 -12.33 -9.76
C GLU A 267 -17.24 -11.16 -9.20
N THR A 268 -18.55 -11.18 -9.46
CA THR A 268 -19.47 -10.23 -8.81
C THR A 268 -19.49 -10.54 -7.33
N ILE A 269 -18.99 -9.59 -6.52
CA ILE A 269 -19.00 -9.67 -5.06
C ILE A 269 -19.84 -8.53 -4.49
N ASP A 270 -20.55 -8.81 -3.40
CA ASP A 270 -21.06 -7.73 -2.57
C ASP A 270 -19.87 -6.98 -1.94
N PRO A 271 -19.83 -5.65 -2.01
CA PRO A 271 -18.71 -4.90 -1.45
C PRO A 271 -18.54 -5.16 0.04
N GLU A 272 -17.40 -5.74 0.41
CA GLU A 272 -17.04 -5.96 1.82
C GLU A 272 -16.06 -4.89 2.31
N ILE A 273 -16.23 -4.49 3.57
CA ILE A 273 -15.30 -3.61 4.27
C ILE A 273 -14.33 -4.48 5.09
N VAL A 274 -13.04 -4.31 4.85
CA VAL A 274 -11.95 -4.94 5.60
C VAL A 274 -11.13 -3.85 6.26
N ARG A 275 -10.87 -3.99 7.56
CA ARG A 275 -9.98 -3.12 8.31
C ARG A 275 -8.55 -3.63 8.24
N SER A 276 -7.63 -2.74 7.89
CA SER A 276 -6.18 -2.97 7.94
C SER A 276 -5.56 -2.07 9.00
N ASN A 277 -4.90 -2.66 9.99
CA ASN A 277 -4.34 -1.97 11.14
C ASN A 277 -2.82 -1.99 11.09
N PHE A 278 -2.22 -0.96 11.67
CA PHE A 278 -0.78 -0.88 11.87
C PHE A 278 -0.44 -0.27 13.23
N ILE A 279 0.67 -0.75 13.79
CA ILE A 279 1.31 -0.15 14.96
C ILE A 279 2.60 0.52 14.50
N ASN A 280 2.77 1.78 14.86
CA ASN A 280 3.99 2.56 14.61
C ASN A 280 4.45 3.27 15.88
N ARG A 281 5.58 3.97 15.76
CA ARG A 281 6.08 4.90 16.77
C ARG A 281 5.90 6.33 16.27
N ASP A 282 5.44 7.21 17.14
CA ASP A 282 5.44 8.65 16.87
C ASP A 282 6.86 9.23 16.98
N LYS A 283 6.99 10.53 16.71
CA LYS A 283 8.25 11.27 16.82
C LYS A 283 8.90 11.25 18.22
N ASN A 284 8.12 10.96 19.26
CA ASN A 284 8.58 10.85 20.65
C ASN A 284 8.86 9.39 21.05
N GLY A 285 8.75 8.43 20.11
CA GLY A 285 8.94 7.01 20.35
C GLY A 285 7.73 6.30 20.97
N LYS A 286 6.59 6.98 21.16
CA LYS A 286 5.38 6.38 21.72
C LYS A 286 4.66 5.55 20.67
N LEU A 287 4.11 4.41 21.09
CA LEU A 287 3.33 3.55 20.22
C LEU A 287 1.99 4.19 19.83
N THR A 288 1.68 4.13 18.53
CA THR A 288 0.43 4.60 17.94
C THR A 288 -0.21 3.49 17.12
N HIS A 289 -1.53 3.41 17.15
CA HIS A 289 -2.36 2.54 16.33
C HIS A 289 -3.08 3.38 15.28
N GLY A 290 -2.87 3.07 14.01
CA GLY A 290 -3.67 3.59 12.91
C GLY A 290 -4.37 2.45 12.16
N TYR A 291 -5.42 2.80 11.43
CA TYR A 291 -6.13 1.84 10.61
C TYR A 291 -6.76 2.48 9.38
N THR A 292 -6.99 1.63 8.38
CA THR A 292 -7.71 1.95 7.15
C THR A 292 -8.85 0.97 7.00
N ASP A 293 -10.05 1.47 6.78
CA ASP A 293 -11.17 0.66 6.30
C ASP A 293 -11.13 0.65 4.77
N VAL A 294 -11.17 -0.53 4.16
CA VAL A 294 -11.10 -0.73 2.72
C VAL A 294 -12.37 -1.42 2.26
N ARG A 295 -13.17 -0.73 1.43
CA ARG A 295 -14.34 -1.28 0.77
C ARG A 295 -13.93 -1.78 -0.61
N ALA A 296 -13.79 -3.10 -0.76
CA ALA A 296 -13.42 -3.71 -2.03
C ALA A 296 -14.62 -3.73 -2.98
N LEU A 297 -14.52 -3.03 -4.12
CA LEU A 297 -15.59 -3.02 -5.13
C LEU A 297 -15.35 -4.06 -6.21
N LYS A 298 -14.09 -4.23 -6.61
CA LYS A 298 -13.67 -5.23 -7.60
C LYS A 298 -12.37 -5.87 -7.13
N LYS A 299 -12.39 -7.18 -6.90
CA LYS A 299 -11.23 -7.93 -6.42
C LYS A 299 -11.23 -9.35 -6.95
N ALA A 300 -10.04 -9.86 -7.25
CA ALA A 300 -9.79 -11.26 -7.57
C ALA A 300 -8.45 -11.70 -6.95
N THR A 301 -8.30 -13.00 -6.73
CA THR A 301 -7.13 -13.57 -6.07
C THR A 301 -6.59 -14.77 -6.85
N SER A 302 -5.26 -14.90 -6.91
CA SER A 302 -4.56 -16.08 -7.43
C SER A 302 -3.49 -16.56 -6.47
N LYS A 303 -3.01 -17.79 -6.69
CA LYS A 303 -1.84 -18.38 -6.02
C LYS A 303 -0.73 -18.77 -7.01
N LYS A 304 -0.96 -18.54 -8.31
CA LYS A 304 -0.04 -18.89 -9.39
C LYS A 304 1.11 -17.89 -9.41
N LYS A 305 2.34 -18.39 -9.47
CA LYS A 305 3.54 -17.55 -9.42
C LYS A 305 3.64 -16.67 -10.66
N GLU A 306 3.26 -17.21 -11.81
CA GLU A 306 3.25 -16.58 -13.12
C GLU A 306 2.28 -15.39 -13.24
N ASP A 307 1.31 -15.26 -12.33
CA ASP A 307 0.40 -14.13 -12.28
C ASP A 307 1.04 -12.89 -11.64
N VAL A 308 2.25 -13.01 -11.07
CA VAL A 308 3.04 -11.89 -10.52
C VAL A 308 4.44 -11.89 -11.12
N LYS A 309 4.82 -10.76 -11.71
CA LYS A 309 6.17 -10.47 -12.18
C LYS A 309 6.84 -9.52 -11.18
N LEU A 310 8.02 -9.88 -10.71
CA LEU A 310 8.83 -9.05 -9.81
C LEU A 310 10.25 -9.00 -10.35
N ASN A 311 10.63 -7.88 -10.95
CA ASN A 311 11.94 -7.66 -11.54
C ASN A 311 12.76 -6.78 -10.60
N LEU A 312 13.81 -7.34 -9.98
CA LEU A 312 14.66 -6.62 -9.02
C LEU A 312 16.01 -6.29 -9.66
N THR A 313 16.50 -5.06 -9.46
CA THR A 313 17.84 -4.63 -9.89
C THR A 313 18.82 -4.62 -8.70
N ASP A 314 19.85 -3.78 -8.73
CA ASP A 314 20.76 -3.52 -7.62
C ASP A 314 20.47 -2.19 -6.88
N GLY A 315 19.31 -1.60 -7.15
CA GLY A 315 18.79 -0.44 -6.43
C GLY A 315 18.51 -0.73 -4.94
N PRO A 316 18.34 0.32 -4.11
CA PRO A 316 18.14 0.20 -2.67
C PRO A 316 16.93 -0.66 -2.25
N LEU A 317 15.76 -0.46 -2.87
CA LEU A 317 14.56 -1.25 -2.60
C LEU A 317 14.71 -2.68 -3.09
N SER A 318 15.32 -2.91 -4.24
CA SER A 318 15.64 -4.25 -4.73
C SER A 318 16.54 -5.00 -3.76
N LYS A 319 17.63 -4.39 -3.29
CA LYS A 319 18.52 -4.98 -2.28
C LYS A 319 17.77 -5.30 -0.99
N PHE A 320 16.90 -4.39 -0.56
CA PHE A 320 16.05 -4.63 0.60
C PHE A 320 15.12 -5.83 0.38
N ILE A 321 14.39 -5.90 -0.74
CA ILE A 321 13.49 -7.02 -1.07
C ILE A 321 14.26 -8.34 -1.15
N LYS A 322 15.43 -8.36 -1.82
CA LYS A 322 16.33 -9.53 -1.87
C LYS A 322 16.72 -9.97 -0.45
N SER A 323 17.04 -9.02 0.43
CA SER A 323 17.43 -9.30 1.81
C SER A 323 16.33 -9.95 2.64
N LEU A 324 15.05 -9.81 2.28
CA LEU A 324 13.94 -10.48 2.98
C LEU A 324 13.95 -12.01 2.81
N GLY A 325 14.73 -12.53 1.87
CA GLY A 325 14.80 -13.96 1.58
C GLY A 325 13.44 -14.49 1.13
N LEU A 326 12.82 -13.84 0.14
CA LEU A 326 11.50 -14.21 -0.37
C LEU A 326 11.47 -15.67 -0.82
N GLY A 327 10.37 -16.36 -0.49
CA GLY A 327 10.15 -17.76 -0.84
C GLY A 327 8.90 -17.92 -1.70
N LYS A 328 8.04 -18.87 -1.33
CA LYS A 328 6.80 -19.15 -2.04
C LYS A 328 5.85 -17.94 -2.03
N LEU A 329 5.25 -17.63 -3.18
CA LEU A 329 4.06 -16.77 -3.30
C LEU A 329 2.86 -17.49 -2.67
N MET A 330 2.30 -16.90 -1.63
CA MET A 330 1.16 -17.45 -0.90
C MET A 330 -0.17 -16.98 -1.48
N ARG A 331 -0.22 -15.73 -1.95
CA ARG A 331 -1.41 -15.08 -2.48
C ARG A 331 -1.02 -13.88 -3.34
N TYR A 332 -1.71 -13.71 -4.45
CA TYR A 332 -1.73 -12.50 -5.27
C TYR A 332 -3.15 -11.95 -5.27
N ASP A 333 -3.31 -10.67 -4.94
CA ASP A 333 -4.59 -9.97 -5.05
C ASP A 333 -4.52 -8.93 -6.17
N TYR A 334 -5.44 -9.05 -7.12
CA TYR A 334 -5.75 -8.05 -8.14
C TYR A 334 -6.97 -7.25 -7.68
N GLN A 335 -6.81 -5.95 -7.47
CA GLN A 335 -7.88 -5.08 -6.98
C GLN A 335 -7.96 -3.81 -7.82
N PRO A 336 -8.63 -3.85 -8.99
CA PRO A 336 -8.65 -2.70 -9.90
C PRO A 336 -9.56 -1.57 -9.43
N GLU A 337 -10.50 -1.82 -8.52
CA GLU A 337 -11.34 -0.75 -7.97
C GLU A 337 -11.66 -1.03 -6.49
N PHE A 338 -11.37 -0.04 -5.65
CA PHE A 338 -11.70 -0.06 -4.23
C PHE A 338 -11.79 1.35 -3.66
N GLN A 339 -12.51 1.46 -2.56
CA GLN A 339 -12.61 2.67 -1.77
C GLN A 339 -11.90 2.47 -0.43
N ALA A 340 -11.38 3.55 0.16
CA ALA A 340 -10.80 3.48 1.49
C ALA A 340 -11.02 4.73 2.33
N ALA A 341 -11.01 4.55 3.65
CA ALA A 341 -11.04 5.60 4.66
C ALA A 341 -9.87 5.38 5.63
N LEU A 342 -8.86 6.25 5.60
CA LEU A 342 -7.66 6.16 6.43
C LEU A 342 -7.78 7.09 7.65
N TYR A 343 -7.81 6.51 8.83
CA TYR A 343 -8.00 7.22 10.09
C TYR A 343 -6.65 7.66 10.67
N THR A 344 -6.62 8.83 11.30
CA THR A 344 -5.42 9.36 11.95
C THR A 344 -5.02 8.44 13.09
N PRO A 345 -3.73 8.09 13.24
CA PRO A 345 -3.30 7.21 14.31
C PRO A 345 -3.53 7.82 15.68
N GLU A 346 -3.88 6.97 16.64
CA GLU A 346 -4.08 7.35 18.04
C GLU A 346 -3.07 6.60 18.94
N PRO A 347 -2.70 7.16 20.10
CA PRO A 347 -1.85 6.44 21.05
C PRO A 347 -2.48 5.11 21.48
N THR A 348 -1.69 4.04 21.56
CA THR A 348 -2.18 2.67 21.88
C THR A 348 -2.77 2.48 23.28
N GLY A 349 -2.80 3.53 24.11
CA GLY A 349 -3.39 3.52 25.47
C GLY A 349 -4.86 3.98 25.53
N ASN A 350 -5.46 4.36 24.40
CA ASN A 350 -6.83 4.87 24.34
C ASN A 350 -7.84 3.91 23.69
N THR A 351 -7.47 2.66 23.40
CA THR A 351 -8.46 1.67 22.92
C THR A 351 -9.42 1.33 24.07
N LYS A 352 -10.49 2.11 24.21
CA LYS A 352 -11.72 1.61 24.82
C LYS A 352 -12.20 0.47 23.92
N GLU A 353 -12.28 -0.71 24.51
CA GLU A 353 -12.83 -1.93 23.92
C GLU A 353 -14.26 -1.75 23.40
#